data_AF-A0A176F8L6-F1
#
_entry.id   AF-A0A176F8L6-F1
#
_cell.length_a   1.000
_cell.length_b   1.000
_cell.length_c   1.000
_cell.angle_alpha   90.00
_cell.angle_beta   90.00
_cell.angle_gamma   90.00
#
_symmetry.space_group_name_H-M   'P 1'
#
loop_
_entity.id
_entity.type
_entity.pdbx_description
1 polymer ?
#
loop_
_entity_poly.entity_id
_entity_poly.type
_entity_poly.pdbx_seq_one_letter_code
_entity_poly.pdbx_strand_id
1 'polypeptide(L)'
;MRFSALNQRQTPELSGRVMKVSPDAFSDQETGIRYYKAEIILNDGEMAKLPEGTTLVPGMPVDAFIRTADRTPMAYLLKPLTDYFAKAFRES
;
A
#
# COMPACT_ATOMS: atom_id res chain seq x y z
N MET A 1 -5.35 -6.03 -0.23
CA MET A 1 -4.32 -7.06 -0.46
C MET A 1 -4.94 -8.21 -1.21
N ARG A 2 -4.25 -8.71 -2.23
CA ARG A 2 -4.67 -9.82 -3.07
C ARG A 2 -3.58 -10.88 -2.98
N PHE A 3 -3.95 -12.13 -2.76
CA PHE A 3 -2.99 -13.24 -2.73
C PHE A 3 -2.88 -13.80 -4.14
N SER A 4 -1.78 -13.53 -4.83
CA SER A 4 -1.60 -13.88 -6.25
C SER A 4 -1.58 -15.40 -6.46
N ALA A 5 -1.26 -16.16 -5.42
CA ALA A 5 -1.31 -17.61 -5.38
C ALA A 5 -2.74 -18.21 -5.23
N LEU A 6 -3.75 -17.40 -4.90
CA LEU A 6 -5.14 -17.84 -4.75
C LEU A 6 -5.98 -17.48 -5.99
N ASN A 7 -7.03 -18.27 -6.25
CA ASN A 7 -7.91 -18.05 -7.39
C ASN A 7 -8.61 -16.68 -7.27
N GLN A 8 -8.26 -15.76 -8.17
CA GLN A 8 -8.68 -14.36 -8.13
C GLN A 8 -10.20 -14.17 -8.30
N ARG A 9 -10.91 -15.17 -8.82
CA ARG A 9 -12.36 -15.11 -9.04
C ARG A 9 -13.15 -15.41 -7.76
N GLN A 10 -12.51 -16.03 -6.77
CA GLN A 10 -13.14 -16.49 -5.52
C GLN A 10 -12.51 -15.85 -4.27
N THR A 11 -11.36 -15.20 -4.39
CA THR A 11 -10.66 -14.60 -3.25
C THR A 11 -11.01 -13.11 -3.14
N PRO A 12 -11.71 -12.67 -2.08
CA PRO A 12 -12.02 -11.26 -1.89
C PRO A 12 -10.75 -10.45 -1.60
N GLU A 13 -10.78 -9.15 -1.88
CA GLU A 13 -9.71 -8.25 -1.48
C GLU A 13 -9.68 -8.13 0.05
N LEU A 14 -8.54 -8.44 0.65
CA LEU A 14 -8.38 -8.33 2.11
C LEU A 14 -7.85 -6.95 2.49
N SER A 15 -8.47 -6.35 3.50
CA SER A 15 -8.01 -5.07 4.04
C SER A 15 -6.91 -5.26 5.09
N GLY A 16 -5.93 -4.36 5.13
CA GLY A 16 -4.85 -4.42 6.10
C GLY A 16 -4.25 -3.04 6.36
N ARG A 17 -3.50 -2.92 7.45
CA ARG A 17 -2.81 -1.70 7.87
C ARG A 17 -1.31 -1.89 7.79
N VAL A 18 -0.63 -0.92 7.16
CA VAL A 18 0.83 -0.84 7.19
C VAL A 18 1.26 -0.48 8.61
N MET A 19 1.99 -1.38 9.25
CA MET A 19 2.47 -1.21 10.62
C MET A 19 3.88 -0.63 10.66
N LYS A 20 4.71 -1.00 9.69
CA LYS A 20 6.08 -0.50 9.56
C LYS A 20 6.45 -0.31 8.11
N VAL A 21 7.27 0.71 7.87
CA VAL A 21 8.00 0.90 6.63
C VAL A 21 9.47 0.98 7.01
N SER A 22 10.34 0.35 6.24
CA SER A 22 11.78 0.41 6.48
C SER A 22 12.27 1.86 6.42
N PRO A 23 13.16 2.27 7.34
CA PRO A 23 13.72 3.62 7.33
C PRO A 23 14.62 3.84 6.11
N ASP A 24 15.21 2.76 5.59
CA ASP A 24 16.13 2.79 4.46
C ASP A 24 15.46 2.28 3.18
N ALA A 25 15.88 2.87 2.06
CA ALA A 25 15.58 2.39 0.72
C ALA A 25 16.59 1.30 0.33
N PHE A 26 16.08 0.19 -0.18
CA PHE A 26 16.86 -0.88 -0.76
C PHE A 26 16.93 -0.70 -2.27
N SER A 27 17.96 -1.26 -2.90
CA SER A 27 18.07 -1.31 -4.36
C SER A 27 17.99 -2.76 -4.80
N ASP A 28 17.18 -3.01 -5.81
CA ASP A 28 17.23 -4.26 -6.55
C ASP A 28 18.51 -4.27 -7.40
N GLN A 29 19.31 -5.34 -7.32
CA GLN A 29 20.62 -5.41 -8.01
C GLN A 29 20.48 -5.65 -9.51
N GLU A 30 19.38 -6.25 -9.96
CA GLU A 30 19.17 -6.61 -11.36
C GLU A 30 18.55 -5.45 -12.15
N THR A 31 17.61 -4.75 -11.53
CA THR A 31 16.85 -3.66 -12.16
C THR A 31 17.30 -2.26 -11.74
N GLY A 32 18.06 -2.14 -10.65
CA GLY A 32 18.47 -0.84 -10.07
C GLY A 32 17.33 -0.05 -9.42
N ILE A 33 16.13 -0.64 -9.35
CA ILE A 33 14.95 0.03 -8.80
C ILE A 33 15.08 0.12 -7.28
N ARG A 34 14.85 1.31 -6.74
CA ARG A 34 14.78 1.52 -5.29
C ARG A 34 13.41 1.13 -4.75
N TYR A 35 13.39 0.36 -3.67
CA TYR A 35 12.16 -0.07 -3.01
C TYR A 35 12.28 0.06 -1.49
N TYR A 36 11.14 0.10 -0.82
CA TYR A 36 11.03 0.08 0.64
C TYR A 36 10.36 -1.20 1.07
N LYS A 37 10.79 -1.76 2.20
CA LYS A 37 10.11 -2.90 2.81
C LYS A 37 8.98 -2.38 3.70
N ALA A 38 7.81 -2.99 3.59
CA ALA A 38 6.67 -2.66 4.44
C ALA A 38 6.13 -3.92 5.11
N GLU A 39 5.82 -3.84 6.40
CA GLU A 39 5.09 -4.87 7.13
C GLU A 39 3.62 -4.45 7.22
N ILE A 40 2.72 -5.32 6.75
CA ILE A 40 1.29 -5.06 6.71
C ILE A 40 0.60 -6.17 7.51
N ILE A 41 -0.25 -5.76 8.45
CA ILE A 41 -1.08 -6.67 9.24
C ILE A 41 -2.50 -6.62 8.67
N LEU A 42 -3.09 -7.79 8.43
CA LEU A 42 -4.49 -7.89 8.04
C LEU A 42 -5.38 -7.41 9.18
N ASN A 43 -6.46 -6.71 8.85
CA ASN A 43 -7.41 -6.27 9.88
C ASN A 43 -8.13 -7.49 10.48
N ASP A 44 -8.63 -7.33 11.70
CA ASP A 44 -9.39 -8.38 12.39
C ASP A 44 -10.58 -8.85 11.55
N GLY A 45 -10.77 -10.17 11.46
CA GLY A 45 -11.87 -10.77 10.69
C GLY A 45 -11.65 -10.86 9.18
N GLU A 46 -10.60 -10.24 8.61
CA GLU A 46 -10.31 -10.35 7.17
C GLU A 46 -9.86 -11.76 6.78
N MET A 47 -9.17 -12.47 7.68
CA MET A 47 -8.81 -13.88 7.45
C MET A 47 -10.03 -14.79 7.31
N ALA A 48 -11.15 -14.46 7.96
CA ALA A 48 -12.39 -15.24 7.86
C ALA A 48 -13.11 -15.06 6.51
N LYS A 49 -12.72 -14.06 5.72
CA LYS A 49 -13.23 -13.86 4.36
C LYS A 49 -12.56 -14.78 3.34
N LEU A 50 -11.45 -15.43 3.71
CA LEU A 50 -10.80 -16.41 2.85
C LEU A 50 -11.68 -17.67 2.76
N PRO A 51 -11.73 -18.34 1.59
CA PRO A 51 -12.46 -19.60 1.44
C PRO A 51 -12.06 -20.63 2.50
N GLU A 52 -13.02 -21.41 2.99
CA GLU A 52 -12.75 -22.47 3.96
C GLU A 52 -11.67 -23.44 3.42
N GLY A 53 -10.68 -23.75 4.26
CA GLY A 53 -9.53 -24.57 3.88
C GLY A 53 -8.33 -23.80 3.30
N THR A 54 -8.44 -22.48 3.11
CA THR A 54 -7.29 -21.66 2.67
C THR A 54 -6.25 -21.56 3.79
N THR A 55 -5.10 -22.18 3.59
CA THR A 55 -3.96 -22.09 4.52
C THR A 55 -2.90 -21.17 3.92
N LEU A 56 -2.61 -20.07 4.62
CA LEU A 56 -1.51 -19.18 4.25
C LEU A 56 -0.19 -19.78 4.73
N VAL A 57 0.77 -19.93 3.82
CA VAL A 57 2.12 -20.43 4.13
C VAL A 57 3.17 -19.33 3.94
N PRO A 58 4.27 -19.35 4.71
CA PRO A 58 5.38 -18.42 4.50
C PRO A 58 5.93 -18.51 3.07
N GLY A 59 6.27 -17.35 2.50
CA GLY A 59 6.77 -17.25 1.12
C GLY A 59 5.69 -17.17 0.04
N MET A 60 4.40 -17.23 0.41
CA MET A 60 3.31 -17.02 -0.53
C MET A 60 3.33 -15.58 -1.08
N PRO A 61 3.39 -15.39 -2.41
CA PRO A 61 3.38 -14.06 -2.99
C PRO A 61 2.02 -13.38 -2.83
N VAL A 62 2.05 -12.08 -2.55
CA VAL A 62 0.87 -11.23 -2.37
C VAL A 62 1.07 -9.91 -3.07
N ASP A 63 0.01 -9.42 -3.71
CA ASP A 63 -0.07 -8.09 -4.29
C ASP A 63 -0.83 -7.17 -3.34
N ALA A 64 -0.16 -6.14 -2.83
CA ALA A 64 -0.76 -5.15 -1.95
C ALA A 64 -0.75 -3.78 -2.62
N PHE A 65 -1.93 -3.16 -2.73
CA PHE A 65 -2.06 -1.75 -3.10
C PHE A 65 -2.11 -0.90 -1.84
N ILE A 66 -1.09 -0.06 -1.65
CA ILE A 66 -1.00 0.85 -0.50
C ILE A 66 -1.58 2.20 -0.91
N ARG A 67 -2.69 2.61 -0.28
CA ARG A 67 -3.28 3.93 -0.46
C ARG A 67 -2.60 4.91 0.48
N THR A 68 -1.78 5.82 -0.04
CA THR A 68 -1.02 6.80 0.77
C THR A 68 -1.77 8.10 1.03
N ALA A 69 -2.75 8.45 0.18
CA ALA A 69 -3.62 9.60 0.38
C ALA A 69 -4.98 9.35 -0.27
N ASP A 70 -6.05 9.76 0.43
CA ASP A 70 -7.38 9.90 -0.16
C ASP A 70 -7.39 11.20 -0.96
N ARG A 71 -6.92 11.12 -2.22
CA ARG A 71 -7.03 12.27 -3.11
C ARG A 71 -8.45 12.38 -3.62
N THR A 72 -9.17 13.42 -3.19
CA THR A 72 -10.39 13.85 -3.86
C THR A 72 -10.02 14.53 -5.19
N PRO A 73 -10.88 14.50 -6.21
CA PRO A 73 -10.65 15.27 -7.44
C PRO A 73 -10.39 16.77 -7.16
N MET A 74 -11.08 17.34 -6.16
CA MET A 74 -10.87 18.72 -5.71
C MET A 74 -9.44 18.97 -5.18
N ALA A 75 -8.82 17.99 -4.53
CA ALA A 75 -7.44 18.11 -4.07
C ALA A 75 -6.44 18.31 -5.23
N TYR A 76 -6.72 17.80 -6.43
CA TYR A 76 -5.88 18.07 -7.61
C TYR A 76 -6.03 19.49 -8.13
N LEU A 77 -7.25 20.04 -8.08
CA LEU A 77 -7.53 21.40 -8.55
C LEU A 77 -6.91 22.46 -7.62
N LEU A 78 -6.95 22.22 -6.31
CA LEU A 78 -6.51 23.19 -5.31
C LEU A 78 -5.01 23.11 -4.99
N LYS A 79 -4.33 21.99 -5.33
CA LYS A 79 -2.91 21.77 -5.00
C LYS A 79 -1.98 22.90 -5.49
N PRO A 80 -2.06 23.40 -6.74
CA PRO A 80 -1.20 24.49 -7.21
C PRO A 80 -1.39 25.78 -6.41
N LEU A 81 -2.62 26.06 -5.97
CA LEU A 81 -2.96 27.27 -5.21
C LEU A 81 -2.36 27.20 -3.79
N THR A 82 -2.55 26.08 -3.09
CA THR A 82 -1.96 25.88 -1.76
C THR A 82 -0.44 25.82 -1.80
N ASP A 83 0.15 25.21 -2.82
CA ASP A 83 1.62 25.13 -2.98
C ASP A 83 2.22 26.53 -3.23
N TYR A 84 1.51 27.40 -3.97
CA TYR A 84 1.91 28.80 -4.18
C TYR A 84 1.90 29.62 -2.88
N PHE A 85 0.82 29.55 -2.10
CA PHE A 85 0.74 30.25 -0.81
C PHE A 85 1.78 29.74 0.19
N ALA A 86 1.95 28.42 0.32
CA ALA A 86 2.94 27.84 1.22
C ALA A 86 4.39 28.27 0.89
N LYS A 87 4.70 28.47 -0.40
CA LYS A 87 5.99 29.00 -0.84
C LYS A 87 6.13 30.49 -0.54
N ALA A 88 5.10 31.29 -0.83
CA ALA A 88 5.11 32.74 -0.61
C ALA A 88 5.27 33.12 0.88
N PHE A 89 4.67 32.35 1.80
CA PHE A 89 4.80 32.60 3.25
C PHE A 89 6.14 32.15 3.84
N ARG A 90 6.98 31.41 3.10
CA ARG A 90 8.28 30.93 3.56
C ARG A 90 9.44 31.84 3.13
N GLU A 91 9.14 32.85 2.31
CA GLU A 91 10.12 33.80 1.73
C GLU A 91 9.93 35.23 2.29
N SER A 92 9.24 35.39 3.43
CA SER A 92 9.07 36.66 4.16
C SER A 92 10.01 36.78 5.36
#